data_AF-A0A7J2IDF7-F1
#
_entry.id   AF-A0A7J2IDF7-F1
#
_cell.length_a   1.000
_cell.length_b   1.000
_cell.length_c   1.000
_cell.angle_alpha   90.00
_cell.angle_beta   90.00
_cell.angle_gamma   90.00
#
_symmetry.space_group_name_H-M   'P 1'
#
loop_
_entity.id
_entity.type
_entity.pdbx_description
1 polymer ?
#
loop_
_entity_poly.entity_id
_entity_poly.type
_entity_poly.pdbx_seq_one_letter_code
_entity_poly.pdbx_strand_id
1 'polypeptide(L)'
;RQGGSKVDNFLWFLHSYRHEKKNLITFGTGILILVYILYTLGPQRVFNAILSARPEYFLLAGLFYLLNEVVAALSLKVITSSRIGLLELIISHMCGMFYSNATPGRIGYYYTAFSISKKTETSRSGNIGILTLFQGINFLIKVFLCIMALIYFSSFIVDTESRVYLLLVSLFPILGVFPIILALYTNFLNKILIKIPILRNFIEYITPMQDAVRGVDREKILKLIILSLFGWIFMSVQWFLLAISMGIKNFTYLTALMIQPLLTTIMFVPISPSGLGLAEGGSALLFRVVGLTPANGVAFMLLVRINSIFIDLFGIIDMKIHGKG
;
A
#
# COMPACT_ATOMS: atom_id res chain seq x y z
N ARG A 1 -30.98 12.09 20.96
CA ARG A 1 -30.99 13.58 20.91
C ARG A 1 -29.86 14.07 21.82
N GLN A 2 -29.04 14.98 21.27
CA GLN A 2 -28.06 15.88 21.90
C GLN A 2 -27.00 15.29 22.85
N GLY A 3 -25.81 15.09 22.27
CA GLY A 3 -24.55 14.84 22.97
C GLY A 3 -23.36 14.87 22.02
N GLY A 4 -23.39 15.70 20.97
CA GLY A 4 -22.20 15.96 20.15
C GLY A 4 -21.24 16.78 20.99
N SER A 5 -20.11 16.22 21.37
CA SER A 5 -19.17 16.93 22.21
C SER A 5 -18.62 18.12 21.41
N LYS A 6 -18.36 19.25 22.08
CA LYS A 6 -17.67 20.40 21.46
C LYS A 6 -16.28 20.01 20.89
N VAL A 7 -15.76 18.84 21.27
CA VAL A 7 -14.50 18.24 20.79
C VAL A 7 -14.67 17.55 19.43
N ASP A 8 -15.84 16.95 19.14
CA ASP A 8 -16.14 16.36 17.82
C ASP A 8 -16.17 17.43 16.73
N ASN A 9 -16.71 18.61 17.05
CA ASN A 9 -16.70 19.76 16.15
C ASN A 9 -15.31 20.40 15.98
N PHE A 10 -14.45 20.37 17.01
CA PHE A 10 -13.09 20.93 16.92
C PHE A 10 -12.13 20.00 16.15
N LEU A 11 -12.24 18.68 16.36
CA LEU A 11 -11.54 17.68 15.57
C LEU A 11 -12.03 17.69 14.13
N TRP A 12 -13.34 17.74 13.87
CA TRP A 12 -13.88 17.85 12.51
C TRP A 12 -13.47 19.15 11.79
N PHE A 13 -13.42 20.29 12.48
CA PHE A 13 -13.00 21.60 11.92
C PHE A 13 -11.50 21.68 11.60
N LEU A 14 -10.62 21.10 12.44
CA LEU A 14 -9.20 20.92 12.12
C LEU A 14 -8.96 19.83 11.05
N HIS A 15 -9.85 18.84 10.98
CA HIS A 15 -9.79 17.69 10.07
C HIS A 15 -10.26 18.02 8.65
N SER A 16 -11.16 18.97 8.43
CA SER A 16 -11.68 19.28 7.09
C SER A 16 -10.89 20.37 6.34
N TYR A 17 -10.53 21.49 6.98
CA TYR A 17 -9.98 22.64 6.24
C TYR A 17 -8.45 22.63 6.04
N ARG A 18 -7.69 21.99 6.95
CA ARG A 18 -6.22 21.93 6.88
C ARG A 18 -5.71 20.71 6.09
N HIS A 19 -6.51 19.66 5.98
CA HIS A 19 -6.19 18.46 5.20
C HIS A 19 -6.46 18.62 3.71
N GLU A 20 -7.52 19.32 3.29
CA GLU A 20 -7.80 19.55 1.86
C GLU A 20 -6.64 20.29 1.16
N LYS A 21 -6.15 21.38 1.75
CA LYS A 21 -5.01 22.13 1.20
C LYS A 21 -3.72 21.31 1.20
N LYS A 22 -3.44 20.55 2.26
CA LYS A 22 -2.25 19.68 2.32
C LYS A 22 -2.32 18.55 1.29
N ASN A 23 -3.49 17.94 1.13
CA ASN A 23 -3.73 16.89 0.14
C ASN A 23 -3.57 17.43 -1.28
N LEU A 24 -4.11 18.62 -1.58
CA LEU A 24 -3.93 19.31 -2.86
C LEU A 24 -2.46 19.60 -3.15
N ILE A 25 -1.69 20.07 -2.16
CA ILE A 25 -0.24 20.29 -2.32
C ILE A 25 0.48 18.97 -2.63
N THR A 26 0.26 17.91 -1.84
CA THR A 26 0.92 16.61 -2.08
C THR A 26 0.54 15.99 -3.43
N PHE A 27 -0.71 16.16 -3.86
CA PHE A 27 -1.18 15.69 -5.16
C PHE A 27 -0.55 16.50 -6.30
N GLY A 28 -0.52 17.84 -6.17
CA GLY A 28 0.16 18.74 -7.09
C GLY A 28 1.64 18.41 -7.23
N THR A 29 2.35 18.18 -6.11
CA THR A 29 3.75 17.75 -6.12
C THR A 29 3.94 16.44 -6.88
N GLY A 30 3.08 15.43 -6.64
CA GLY A 30 3.15 14.15 -7.36
C GLY A 30 2.94 14.30 -8.87
N ILE A 31 1.97 15.13 -9.28
CA ILE A 31 1.72 15.44 -10.69
C ILE A 31 2.92 16.16 -11.30
N LEU A 32 3.48 17.17 -10.63
CA LEU A 32 4.64 17.92 -11.13
C LEU A 32 5.85 17.00 -11.35
N ILE A 33 6.13 16.10 -10.39
CA ILE A 33 7.20 15.10 -10.53
C ILE A 33 6.92 14.19 -11.73
N LEU A 34 5.69 13.68 -11.86
CA LEU A 34 5.33 12.81 -12.99
C LEU A 34 5.46 13.54 -14.34
N VAL A 35 4.97 14.77 -14.45
CA VAL A 35 5.09 15.60 -15.67
C VAL A 35 6.57 15.85 -16.00
N TYR A 36 7.39 16.18 -15.00
CA TYR A 36 8.82 16.36 -15.19
C TYR A 36 9.50 15.09 -15.74
N ILE A 37 9.18 13.92 -15.18
CA ILE A 37 9.71 12.63 -15.66
C ILE A 37 9.26 12.36 -17.09
N LEU A 38 7.96 12.54 -17.39
CA LEU A 38 7.42 12.31 -18.73
C LEU A 38 8.07 13.24 -19.76
N TYR A 39 8.26 14.51 -19.43
CA TYR A 39 8.96 15.47 -20.28
C TYR A 39 10.41 15.06 -20.53
N THR A 40 11.13 14.66 -19.48
CA THR A 40 12.55 14.27 -19.56
C THR A 40 12.77 13.01 -20.39
N LEU A 41 11.87 12.02 -20.29
CA LEU A 41 12.00 10.74 -21.00
C LEU A 41 11.39 10.77 -22.42
N GLY A 42 10.65 11.84 -22.75
CA GLY A 42 9.89 11.96 -23.99
C GLY A 42 8.50 11.32 -23.83
N PRO A 43 7.42 12.10 -23.74
CA PRO A 43 6.08 11.57 -23.43
C PRO A 43 5.60 10.56 -24.49
N GLN A 44 5.97 10.76 -25.75
CA GLN A 44 5.63 9.84 -26.83
C GLN A 44 6.17 8.43 -26.61
N ARG A 45 7.38 8.29 -26.04
CA ARG A 45 7.99 6.97 -25.78
C ARG A 45 7.22 6.20 -24.72
N VAL A 46 6.84 6.89 -23.64
CA VAL A 46 6.04 6.32 -22.56
C VAL A 46 4.65 5.94 -23.08
N PHE A 47 4.01 6.85 -23.82
CA PHE A 47 2.68 6.62 -24.37
C PHE A 47 2.66 5.45 -25.38
N ASN A 48 3.64 5.37 -26.28
CA ASN A 48 3.78 4.25 -27.20
C ASN A 48 3.99 2.92 -26.47
N ALA A 49 4.77 2.91 -25.38
CA ALA A 49 4.99 1.70 -24.57
C ALA A 49 3.72 1.25 -23.82
N ILE A 50 2.85 2.18 -23.43
CA ILE A 50 1.52 1.87 -22.89
C ILE A 50 0.61 1.32 -24.00
N LEU A 51 0.58 1.95 -25.17
CA LEU A 51 -0.26 1.53 -26.29
C LEU A 51 0.17 0.20 -26.92
N SER A 52 1.43 -0.20 -26.78
CA SER A 52 1.89 -1.53 -27.19
C SER A 52 1.45 -2.64 -26.24
N ALA A 53 0.83 -2.30 -25.10
CA ALA A 53 0.34 -3.28 -24.14
C ALA A 53 -0.80 -4.12 -24.73
N ARG A 54 -0.58 -5.42 -24.82
CA ARG A 54 -1.58 -6.38 -25.28
C ARG A 54 -2.72 -6.54 -24.26
N PRO A 55 -3.99 -6.32 -24.64
CA PRO A 55 -5.12 -6.37 -23.71
C PRO A 55 -5.29 -7.73 -23.01
N GLU A 56 -4.98 -8.84 -23.70
CA GLU A 56 -5.14 -10.18 -23.12
C GLU A 56 -4.30 -10.37 -21.84
N TYR A 57 -3.04 -9.95 -21.88
CA TYR A 57 -2.14 -10.04 -20.73
C TYR A 57 -2.49 -9.02 -19.64
N PHE A 58 -3.01 -7.85 -20.03
CA PHE A 58 -3.48 -6.85 -19.07
C PHE A 58 -4.70 -7.36 -18.28
N LEU A 59 -5.68 -7.98 -18.94
CA LEU A 59 -6.85 -8.57 -18.28
C LEU A 59 -6.46 -9.75 -17.39
N LEU A 60 -5.57 -10.63 -17.87
CA LEU A 60 -5.04 -11.73 -17.07
C LEU A 60 -4.28 -11.22 -15.84
N ALA A 61 -3.49 -10.15 -15.98
CA ALA A 61 -2.85 -9.49 -14.85
C ALA A 61 -3.89 -9.00 -13.82
N GLY A 62 -5.00 -8.41 -14.30
CA GLY A 62 -6.11 -8.00 -13.44
C GLY A 62 -6.72 -9.15 -12.65
N LEU A 63 -6.85 -10.34 -13.25
CA LEU A 63 -7.30 -11.54 -12.54
C LEU A 63 -6.32 -11.94 -11.42
N PHE A 64 -5.01 -11.92 -11.68
CA PHE A 64 -4.00 -12.23 -10.67
C PHE A 64 -3.95 -11.19 -9.55
N TYR A 65 -4.16 -9.91 -9.87
CA TYR A 65 -4.32 -8.88 -8.85
C TYR A 65 -5.60 -9.11 -8.01
N LEU A 66 -6.73 -9.47 -8.63
CA LEU A 66 -7.95 -9.85 -7.90
C LEU A 66 -7.72 -11.04 -6.96
N LEU A 67 -6.98 -12.07 -7.40
CA LEU A 67 -6.60 -13.19 -6.53
C LEU A 67 -5.76 -12.73 -5.34
N ASN A 68 -4.83 -11.80 -5.54
CA ASN A 68 -4.10 -11.16 -4.45
C ASN A 68 -5.05 -10.44 -3.47
N GLU A 69 -6.03 -9.67 -3.95
CA GLU A 69 -7.02 -8.99 -3.09
C GLU A 69 -7.87 -9.99 -2.28
N VAL A 70 -8.24 -11.13 -2.88
CA VAL A 70 -8.94 -12.23 -2.18
C VAL A 70 -8.07 -12.83 -1.08
N VAL A 71 -6.79 -13.11 -1.36
CA VAL A 71 -5.84 -13.64 -0.37
C VAL A 71 -5.59 -12.62 0.75
N ALA A 72 -5.52 -11.34 0.44
CA ALA A 72 -5.37 -10.27 1.43
C ALA A 72 -6.62 -10.16 2.33
N ALA A 73 -7.82 -10.30 1.76
CA ALA A 73 -9.05 -10.37 2.55
C ALA A 73 -9.14 -11.62 3.42
N LEU A 74 -8.73 -12.80 2.91
CA LEU A 74 -8.61 -14.03 3.70
C LEU A 74 -7.62 -13.86 4.86
N SER A 75 -6.48 -13.23 4.59
CA SER A 75 -5.47 -12.90 5.59
C SER A 75 -6.03 -12.03 6.72
N LEU A 76 -6.79 -10.98 6.37
CA LEU A 76 -7.50 -10.15 7.33
C LEU A 76 -8.56 -10.94 8.10
N LYS A 77 -9.28 -11.85 7.43
CA LYS A 77 -10.33 -12.67 8.07
C LYS A 77 -9.77 -13.55 9.18
N VAL A 78 -8.56 -14.09 8.99
CA VAL A 78 -7.89 -14.95 9.99
C VAL A 78 -7.59 -14.20 11.30
N ILE A 79 -7.19 -12.94 11.20
CA ILE A 79 -6.76 -12.14 12.36
C ILE A 79 -7.86 -11.24 12.92
N THR A 80 -8.95 -11.05 12.18
CA THR A 80 -10.10 -10.24 12.61
C THR A 80 -11.03 -11.09 13.49
N SER A 81 -11.39 -10.57 14.66
CA SER A 81 -12.32 -11.24 15.59
C SER A 81 -13.80 -11.14 15.17
N SER A 82 -14.10 -10.36 14.14
CA SER A 82 -15.47 -10.08 13.70
C SER A 82 -16.07 -11.20 12.82
N ARG A 83 -17.39 -11.35 12.90
CA ARG A 83 -18.17 -12.33 12.13
C ARG A 83 -18.44 -11.91 10.67
N ILE A 84 -17.74 -10.89 10.15
CA ILE A 84 -17.95 -10.37 8.78
C ILE A 84 -17.86 -11.46 7.71
N GLY A 85 -18.73 -11.45 6.70
CA GLY A 85 -18.63 -12.40 5.59
C GLY A 85 -17.34 -12.21 4.79
N LEU A 86 -16.81 -13.28 4.17
CA LEU A 86 -15.60 -13.16 3.34
C LEU A 86 -15.80 -12.19 2.17
N LEU A 87 -16.94 -12.29 1.47
CA LEU A 87 -17.26 -11.40 0.36
C LEU A 87 -17.35 -9.94 0.80
N GLU A 88 -17.98 -9.67 1.93
CA GLU A 88 -18.07 -8.32 2.48
C GLU A 88 -16.70 -7.77 2.85
N LEU A 89 -15.81 -8.62 3.37
CA LEU A 89 -14.45 -8.25 3.70
C LEU A 89 -13.60 -7.99 2.44
N ILE A 90 -13.76 -8.80 1.38
CA ILE A 90 -13.14 -8.55 0.07
C ILE A 90 -13.57 -7.18 -0.46
N ILE A 91 -14.88 -6.91 -0.48
CA ILE A 91 -15.42 -5.61 -0.94
C ILE A 91 -14.89 -4.45 -0.08
N SER A 92 -14.85 -4.61 1.25
CA SER A 92 -14.32 -3.59 2.17
C SER A 92 -12.84 -3.33 1.92
N HIS A 93 -12.06 -4.41 1.73
CA HIS A 93 -10.63 -4.37 1.47
C HIS A 93 -10.31 -3.64 0.16
N MET A 94 -10.98 -4.03 -0.93
CA MET A 94 -10.83 -3.40 -2.24
C MET A 94 -11.24 -1.91 -2.20
N CYS A 95 -12.30 -1.57 -1.46
CA CYS A 95 -12.68 -0.17 -1.27
C CYS A 95 -11.61 0.62 -0.51
N GLY A 96 -11.00 0.02 0.51
CA GLY A 96 -9.85 0.63 1.19
C GLY A 96 -8.65 0.80 0.28
N MET A 97 -8.35 -0.18 -0.58
CA MET A 97 -7.28 -0.09 -1.56
C MET A 97 -7.54 1.01 -2.60
N PHE A 98 -8.79 1.16 -3.05
CA PHE A 98 -9.21 2.27 -3.90
C PHE A 98 -8.90 3.64 -3.26
N TYR A 99 -9.32 3.86 -2.00
CA TYR A 99 -8.97 5.09 -1.26
C TYR A 99 -7.47 5.25 -1.01
N SER A 100 -6.78 4.14 -0.79
CA SER A 100 -5.33 4.11 -0.58
C SER A 100 -4.57 4.70 -1.78
N ASN A 101 -5.06 4.45 -3.00
CA ASN A 101 -4.47 4.99 -4.23
C ASN A 101 -4.61 6.52 -4.34
N ALA A 102 -5.59 7.12 -3.67
CA ALA A 102 -5.86 8.56 -3.69
C ALA A 102 -5.28 9.32 -2.48
N THR A 103 -4.52 8.66 -1.59
CA THR A 103 -4.06 9.28 -0.34
C THR A 103 -2.54 9.19 -0.13
N PRO A 104 -1.88 10.24 0.41
CA PRO A 104 -0.46 10.19 0.73
C PRO A 104 -0.15 9.11 1.77
N GLY A 105 0.95 8.37 1.58
CA GLY A 105 1.34 7.30 2.49
C GLY A 105 0.30 6.17 2.59
N ARG A 106 -0.61 6.07 1.63
CA ARG A 106 -1.63 5.01 1.52
C ARG A 106 -2.61 4.92 2.69
N ILE A 107 -2.73 5.98 3.49
CA ILE A 107 -3.57 6.04 4.71
C ILE A 107 -5.07 5.76 4.45
N GLY A 108 -5.56 6.00 3.23
CA GLY A 108 -6.94 5.70 2.83
C GLY A 108 -7.31 4.22 2.97
N TYR A 109 -6.32 3.32 3.04
CA TYR A 109 -6.54 1.90 3.31
C TYR A 109 -7.28 1.64 4.63
N TYR A 110 -7.14 2.53 5.62
CA TYR A 110 -7.83 2.40 6.91
C TYR A 110 -9.35 2.62 6.81
N TYR A 111 -9.89 3.03 5.65
CA TYR A 111 -11.32 2.93 5.36
C TYR A 111 -11.85 1.50 5.59
N THR A 112 -11.05 0.47 5.28
CA THR A 112 -11.41 -0.93 5.53
C THR A 112 -11.76 -1.18 7.01
N ALA A 113 -11.02 -0.60 7.96
CA ALA A 113 -11.31 -0.73 9.39
C ALA A 113 -12.62 -0.03 9.78
N PHE A 114 -12.92 1.12 9.16
CA PHE A 114 -14.19 1.81 9.34
C PHE A 114 -15.37 0.99 8.81
N SER A 115 -15.25 0.43 7.61
CA SER A 115 -16.29 -0.41 7.00
C SER A 115 -16.55 -1.66 7.84
N ILE A 116 -15.50 -2.38 8.28
CA ILE A 116 -15.64 -3.53 9.18
C ILE A 116 -16.33 -3.13 10.49
N SER A 117 -15.90 -2.01 11.10
CA SER A 117 -16.47 -1.48 12.34
C SER A 117 -17.97 -1.24 12.21
N LYS A 118 -18.43 -0.62 11.11
CA LYS A 118 -19.86 -0.36 10.89
C LYS A 118 -20.66 -1.64 10.65
N LYS A 119 -20.13 -2.59 9.87
CA LYS A 119 -20.83 -3.84 9.53
C LYS A 119 -20.93 -4.83 10.68
N THR A 120 -20.03 -4.74 11.66
CA THR A 120 -19.91 -5.72 12.74
C THR A 120 -20.08 -5.14 14.13
N GLU A 121 -20.37 -3.84 14.23
CA GLU A 121 -20.52 -3.12 15.49
C GLU A 121 -19.30 -3.28 16.43
N THR A 122 -18.11 -3.45 15.84
CA THR A 122 -16.85 -3.61 16.57
C THR A 122 -16.10 -2.29 16.69
N SER A 123 -15.18 -2.22 17.67
CA SER A 123 -14.33 -1.06 17.92
C SER A 123 -13.55 -0.64 16.67
N ARG A 124 -13.72 0.62 16.26
CA ARG A 124 -12.98 1.21 15.12
C ARG A 124 -11.48 1.23 15.38
N SER A 125 -11.05 1.66 16.56
CA SER A 125 -9.64 1.69 16.96
C SER A 125 -9.03 0.28 17.03
N GLY A 126 -9.81 -0.71 17.50
CA GLY A 126 -9.40 -2.12 17.47
C GLY A 126 -9.16 -2.62 16.04
N ASN A 127 -10.09 -2.36 15.11
CA ASN A 127 -9.94 -2.73 13.70
C ASN A 127 -8.77 -2.01 13.02
N ILE A 128 -8.52 -0.73 13.36
CA ILE A 128 -7.32 -0.01 12.91
C ILE A 128 -6.06 -0.73 13.38
N GLY A 129 -6.04 -1.25 14.62
CA GLY A 129 -4.96 -2.07 15.16
C GLY A 129 -4.71 -3.33 14.35
N ILE A 130 -5.77 -4.09 14.05
CA ILE A 130 -5.68 -5.29 13.22
C ILE A 130 -5.15 -4.98 11.82
N LEU A 131 -5.61 -3.91 11.17
CA LEU A 131 -5.09 -3.49 9.87
C LEU A 131 -3.63 -3.03 9.95
N THR A 132 -3.24 -2.39 11.04
CA THR A 132 -1.85 -1.96 11.25
C THR A 132 -0.95 -3.18 11.47
N LEU A 133 -1.41 -4.21 12.17
CA LEU A 133 -0.72 -5.50 12.28
C LEU A 133 -0.57 -6.15 10.90
N PHE A 134 -1.65 -6.21 10.12
CA PHE A 134 -1.63 -6.72 8.75
C PHE A 134 -0.58 -5.99 7.89
N GLN A 135 -0.57 -4.66 7.91
CA GLN A 135 0.43 -3.87 7.19
C GLN A 135 1.84 -4.08 7.75
N GLY A 136 2.00 -4.15 9.06
CA GLY A 136 3.29 -4.42 9.71
C GLY A 136 3.91 -5.74 9.27
N ILE A 137 3.12 -6.81 9.17
CA ILE A 137 3.56 -8.10 8.66
C ILE A 137 3.92 -8.02 7.17
N ASN A 138 3.11 -7.34 6.35
CA ASN A 138 3.44 -7.13 4.94
C ASN A 138 4.73 -6.32 4.76
N PHE A 139 4.99 -5.32 5.62
CA PHE A 139 6.25 -4.58 5.63
C PHE A 139 7.43 -5.43 6.10
N LEU A 140 7.23 -6.31 7.08
CA LEU A 140 8.28 -7.25 7.50
C LEU A 140 8.66 -8.21 6.37
N ILE A 141 7.68 -8.73 5.64
CA ILE A 141 7.92 -9.54 4.44
C ILE A 141 8.66 -8.71 3.38
N LYS A 142 8.29 -7.44 3.17
CA LYS A 142 9.02 -6.52 2.27
C LYS A 142 10.47 -6.34 2.66
N VAL A 143 10.81 -6.23 3.95
CA VAL A 143 12.21 -6.14 4.38
C VAL A 143 12.99 -7.35 3.86
N PHE A 144 12.48 -8.56 4.09
CA PHE A 144 13.13 -9.79 3.62
C PHE A 144 13.25 -9.83 2.09
N LEU A 145 12.17 -9.53 1.37
CA LEU A 145 12.17 -9.54 -0.09
C LEU A 145 13.03 -8.42 -0.70
N CYS A 146 13.12 -7.26 -0.07
CA CYS A 146 14.03 -6.19 -0.50
C CYS A 146 15.50 -6.58 -0.30
N ILE A 147 15.84 -7.28 0.78
CA ILE A 147 17.20 -7.83 0.97
C ILE A 147 17.50 -8.87 -0.11
N MET A 148 16.56 -9.76 -0.42
CA MET A 148 16.71 -10.72 -1.53
C MET A 148 16.88 -10.00 -2.87
N ALA A 149 16.09 -8.96 -3.12
CA ALA A 149 16.19 -8.14 -4.33
C ALA A 149 17.54 -7.45 -4.42
N LEU A 150 18.05 -6.88 -3.32
CA LEU A 150 19.38 -6.30 -3.25
C LEU A 150 20.44 -7.31 -3.64
N ILE A 151 20.43 -8.53 -3.07
CA ILE A 151 21.38 -9.58 -3.41
C ILE A 151 21.27 -9.98 -4.89
N TYR A 152 20.04 -10.21 -5.35
CA TYR A 152 19.76 -10.62 -6.73
C TYR A 152 20.26 -9.59 -7.75
N PHE A 153 19.86 -8.33 -7.62
CA PHE A 153 20.26 -7.26 -8.54
C PHE A 153 21.74 -6.91 -8.43
N SER A 154 22.33 -6.92 -7.23
CA SER A 154 23.76 -6.62 -7.05
C SER A 154 24.68 -7.61 -7.76
N SER A 155 24.19 -8.81 -8.08
CA SER A 155 25.00 -9.84 -8.76
C SER A 155 25.37 -9.49 -10.21
N PHE A 156 24.59 -8.63 -10.88
CA PHE A 156 24.83 -8.24 -12.27
C PHE A 156 24.95 -6.73 -12.50
N ILE A 157 24.73 -5.91 -11.47
CA ILE A 157 24.98 -4.46 -11.51
C ILE A 157 26.46 -4.19 -11.28
N VAL A 158 27.07 -3.46 -12.20
CA VAL A 158 28.50 -3.14 -12.16
C VAL A 158 28.76 -1.75 -11.56
N ASP A 159 27.84 -0.80 -11.72
CA ASP A 159 28.05 0.58 -11.28
C ASP A 159 27.70 0.81 -9.79
N THR A 160 28.54 1.63 -9.13
CA THR A 160 28.42 1.93 -7.69
C THR A 160 27.15 2.71 -7.36
N GLU A 161 26.73 3.64 -8.21
CA GLU A 161 25.55 4.49 -7.97
C GLU A 161 24.27 3.65 -7.86
N SER A 162 24.06 2.71 -8.79
CA SER A 162 22.91 1.80 -8.77
C SER A 162 22.89 0.89 -7.54
N ARG A 163 24.07 0.43 -7.09
CA ARG A 163 24.19 -0.36 -5.85
C ARG A 163 23.80 0.44 -4.61
N VAL A 164 24.26 1.70 -4.51
CA VAL A 164 23.89 2.61 -3.41
C VAL A 164 22.39 2.88 -3.43
N TYR A 165 21.82 3.18 -4.60
CA TYR A 165 20.37 3.38 -4.74
C TYR A 165 19.57 2.16 -4.28
N LEU A 166 19.95 0.96 -4.74
CA LEU A 166 19.29 -0.28 -4.32
C LEU A 166 19.40 -0.53 -2.82
N LEU A 167 20.57 -0.26 -2.22
CA LEU A 167 20.76 -0.37 -0.77
C LEU A 167 19.80 0.55 -0.03
N LEU A 168 19.72 1.83 -0.41
CA LEU A 168 18.85 2.81 0.23
C LEU A 168 17.37 2.41 0.15
N VAL A 169 16.90 2.00 -1.04
CA VAL A 169 15.52 1.54 -1.23
C VAL A 169 15.24 0.28 -0.41
N SER A 170 16.22 -0.63 -0.33
CA SER A 170 16.05 -1.89 0.40
C SER A 170 16.03 -1.73 1.92
N LEU A 171 16.69 -0.69 2.45
CA LEU A 171 16.69 -0.37 3.87
C LEU A 171 15.45 0.43 4.31
N PHE A 172 14.81 1.17 3.41
CA PHE A 172 13.65 2.01 3.74
C PHE A 172 12.50 1.28 4.47
N PRO A 173 12.08 0.04 4.12
CA PRO A 173 10.99 -0.64 4.81
C PRO A 173 11.26 -0.85 6.30
N ILE A 174 12.53 -0.94 6.72
CA ILE A 174 12.94 -1.08 8.13
C ILE A 174 12.45 0.12 8.94
N LEU A 175 12.51 1.32 8.37
CA LEU A 175 12.01 2.56 8.99
C LEU A 175 10.48 2.53 9.17
N GLY A 176 9.76 1.72 8.39
CA GLY A 176 8.32 1.52 8.54
C GLY A 176 7.96 0.45 9.57
N VAL A 177 8.69 -0.66 9.60
CA VAL A 177 8.44 -1.78 10.53
C VAL A 177 8.69 -1.38 11.98
N PHE A 178 9.80 -0.68 12.26
CA PHE A 178 10.20 -0.38 13.63
C PHE A 178 9.17 0.46 14.40
N PRO A 179 8.65 1.59 13.87
CA PRO A 179 7.58 2.34 14.51
C PRO A 179 6.29 1.53 14.72
N ILE A 180 5.92 0.65 13.78
CA ILE A 180 4.71 -0.17 13.89
C ILE A 180 4.82 -1.16 15.05
N ILE A 181 5.95 -1.88 15.15
CA ILE A 181 6.19 -2.81 16.25
C ILE A 181 6.16 -2.06 17.59
N LEU A 182 6.87 -0.94 17.64
CA LEU A 182 6.94 -0.11 18.84
C LEU A 182 5.56 0.39 19.24
N ALA A 183 4.74 0.85 18.29
CA ALA A 183 3.40 1.35 18.52
C ALA A 183 2.41 0.27 18.98
N LEU A 184 2.47 -0.93 18.42
CA LEU A 184 1.48 -1.98 18.66
C LEU A 184 1.80 -2.87 19.87
N TYR A 185 3.09 -3.19 20.07
CA TYR A 185 3.47 -4.20 21.06
C TYR A 185 4.03 -3.59 22.36
N THR A 186 4.49 -2.34 22.34
CA THR A 186 5.10 -1.70 23.51
C THR A 186 4.21 -0.62 24.12
N ASN A 187 4.34 -0.38 25.43
CA ASN A 187 3.68 0.74 26.10
C ASN A 187 4.47 2.06 25.95
N PHE A 188 5.49 2.11 25.09
CA PHE A 188 6.35 3.29 24.94
C PHE A 188 5.56 4.52 24.49
N LEU A 189 4.69 4.37 23.48
CA LEU A 189 3.83 5.46 23.03
C LEU A 189 2.92 5.95 24.15
N ASN A 190 2.29 5.03 24.91
CA ASN A 190 1.42 5.40 26.03
C ASN A 190 2.20 6.21 27.08
N LYS A 191 3.43 5.80 27.41
CA LYS A 191 4.30 6.54 28.35
C LYS A 191 4.63 7.96 27.89
N ILE A 192 4.81 8.17 26.58
CA ILE A 192 5.04 9.51 26.01
C ILE A 192 3.75 10.33 26.04
N LEU A 193 2.64 9.75 25.58
CA LEU A 193 1.35 10.45 25.46
C LEU A 193 0.81 10.91 26.82
N ILE A 194 1.02 10.14 27.90
CA ILE A 194 0.62 10.52 29.26
C ILE A 194 1.33 11.80 29.74
N LYS A 195 2.58 12.00 29.32
CA LYS A 195 3.39 13.16 29.74
C LYS A 195 2.99 14.46 29.04
N ILE A 196 2.23 14.40 27.94
CA ILE A 196 1.85 15.55 27.14
C ILE A 196 0.33 15.75 27.29
N PRO A 197 -0.14 16.76 28.07
CA PRO A 197 -1.56 16.93 28.40
C PRO A 197 -2.49 17.00 27.18
N ILE A 198 -2.03 17.62 26.10
CA ILE A 198 -2.79 17.77 24.85
C ILE A 198 -2.97 16.43 24.12
N LEU A 199 -2.03 15.49 24.29
CA LEU A 199 -2.04 14.20 23.60
C LEU A 199 -2.60 13.05 24.44
N ARG A 200 -2.95 13.30 25.71
CA ARG A 200 -3.48 12.29 26.62
C ARG A 200 -4.73 11.59 26.07
N ASN A 201 -5.59 12.32 25.36
CA ASN A 201 -6.81 11.79 24.76
C ASN A 201 -6.54 10.74 23.65
N PHE A 202 -5.33 10.71 23.06
CA PHE A 202 -4.97 9.68 22.08
C PHE A 202 -4.84 8.29 22.70
N ILE A 203 -4.64 8.20 24.02
CA ILE A 203 -4.53 6.91 24.72
C ILE A 203 -5.82 6.10 24.58
N GLU A 204 -6.98 6.76 24.60
CA GLU A 204 -8.29 6.12 24.39
C GLU A 204 -8.41 5.46 23.00
N TYR A 205 -7.59 5.88 22.03
CA TYR A 205 -7.53 5.29 20.69
C TYR A 205 -6.42 4.24 20.57
N ILE A 206 -5.26 4.46 21.19
CA ILE A 206 -4.10 3.55 21.11
C ILE A 206 -4.32 2.30 21.96
N THR A 207 -4.91 2.40 23.15
CA THR A 207 -5.10 1.23 24.02
C THR A 207 -5.97 0.14 23.36
N PRO A 208 -7.17 0.45 22.81
CA PRO A 208 -7.96 -0.57 22.11
C PRO A 208 -7.25 -1.17 20.89
N MET A 209 -6.40 -0.38 20.22
CA MET A 209 -5.58 -0.82 19.09
C MET A 209 -4.56 -1.88 19.53
N GLN A 210 -3.85 -1.61 20.63
CA GLN A 210 -2.86 -2.53 21.21
C GLN A 210 -3.53 -3.80 21.76
N ASP A 211 -4.66 -3.65 22.46
CA ASP A 211 -5.38 -4.78 23.06
C ASP A 211 -5.90 -5.73 21.97
N ALA A 212 -6.47 -5.20 20.88
CA ALA A 212 -6.91 -5.99 19.75
C ALA A 212 -5.77 -6.79 19.11
N VAL A 213 -4.59 -6.17 18.94
CA VAL A 213 -3.41 -6.82 18.35
C VAL A 213 -2.79 -7.86 19.29
N ARG A 214 -2.71 -7.57 20.59
CA ARG A 214 -2.21 -8.51 21.60
C ARG A 214 -3.11 -9.72 21.78
N GLY A 215 -4.40 -9.59 21.47
CA GLY A 215 -5.37 -10.69 21.44
C GLY A 215 -5.26 -11.61 20.21
N VAL A 216 -4.36 -11.33 19.24
CA VAL A 216 -4.15 -12.21 18.08
C VAL A 216 -3.16 -13.31 18.43
N ASP A 217 -3.65 -14.55 18.43
CA ASP A 217 -2.83 -15.73 18.74
C ASP A 217 -1.70 -15.95 17.70
N ARG A 218 -0.59 -16.54 18.16
CA ARG A 218 0.59 -16.81 17.30
C ARG A 218 0.27 -17.65 16.07
N GLU A 219 -0.65 -18.61 16.18
CA GLU A 219 -1.09 -19.44 15.06
C GLU A 219 -1.76 -18.60 13.95
N LYS A 220 -2.58 -17.61 14.34
CA LYS A 220 -3.22 -16.69 13.39
C LYS A 220 -2.19 -15.77 12.73
N ILE A 221 -1.18 -15.31 13.48
CA ILE A 221 -0.05 -14.54 12.91
C ILE A 221 0.72 -15.38 11.90
N LEU A 222 0.99 -16.67 12.19
CA LEU A 222 1.67 -17.55 11.25
C LEU A 222 0.84 -17.77 9.97
N LYS A 223 -0.46 -18.02 10.10
CA LYS A 223 -1.39 -18.11 8.96
C LYS A 223 -1.42 -16.82 8.14
N LEU A 224 -1.43 -15.66 8.80
CA LEU A 224 -1.31 -14.36 8.14
C LEU A 224 -0.02 -14.26 7.32
N ILE A 225 1.14 -14.62 7.88
CA ILE A 225 2.42 -14.57 7.16
C ILE A 225 2.38 -15.47 5.92
N ILE A 226 1.90 -16.71 6.07
CA ILE A 226 1.80 -17.67 4.97
C ILE A 226 0.89 -17.14 3.86
N LEU A 227 -0.31 -16.67 4.21
CA LEU A 227 -1.25 -16.11 3.24
C LEU A 227 -0.70 -14.84 2.57
N SER A 228 -0.06 -13.95 3.33
CA SER A 228 0.63 -12.79 2.75
C SER A 228 1.66 -13.22 1.70
N LEU A 229 2.49 -14.23 1.96
CA LEU A 229 3.47 -14.76 0.99
C LEU A 229 2.79 -15.30 -0.28
N PHE A 230 1.64 -15.95 -0.18
CA PHE A 230 0.85 -16.33 -1.36
C PHE A 230 0.34 -15.10 -2.13
N GLY A 231 -0.09 -14.05 -1.43
CA GLY A 231 -0.45 -12.77 -2.04
C GLY A 231 0.71 -12.17 -2.84
N TRP A 232 1.93 -12.19 -2.29
CA TRP A 232 3.15 -11.76 -2.99
C TRP A 232 3.38 -12.51 -4.31
N ILE A 233 3.11 -13.83 -4.35
CA ILE A 233 3.22 -14.64 -5.58
C ILE A 233 2.17 -14.20 -6.61
N PHE A 234 0.91 -13.99 -6.22
CA PHE A 234 -0.11 -13.55 -7.18
C PHE A 234 0.17 -12.15 -7.70
N MET A 235 0.63 -11.25 -6.83
CA MET A 235 1.00 -9.88 -7.21
C MET A 235 2.23 -9.86 -8.13
N SER A 236 3.25 -10.69 -7.91
CA SER A 236 4.39 -10.79 -8.82
C SER A 236 4.00 -11.36 -10.19
N VAL A 237 3.04 -12.29 -10.25
CA VAL A 237 2.50 -12.78 -11.54
C VAL A 237 1.78 -11.65 -12.29
N GLN A 238 0.98 -10.83 -11.60
CA GLN A 238 0.39 -9.62 -12.21
C GLN A 238 1.49 -8.74 -12.84
N TRP A 239 2.56 -8.45 -12.10
CA TRP A 239 3.65 -7.60 -12.56
C TRP A 239 4.39 -8.21 -13.76
N PHE A 240 4.67 -9.51 -13.72
CA PHE A 240 5.27 -10.22 -14.83
C PHE A 240 4.40 -10.16 -16.10
N LEU A 241 3.09 -10.39 -15.97
CA LEU A 241 2.14 -10.32 -17.09
C LEU A 241 2.05 -8.91 -17.68
N LEU A 242 2.10 -7.86 -16.85
CA LEU A 242 2.11 -6.48 -17.33
C LEU A 242 3.39 -6.14 -18.11
N ALA A 243 4.56 -6.63 -17.67
CA ALA A 243 5.79 -6.46 -18.43
C ALA A 243 5.74 -7.19 -19.79
N ILE A 244 5.21 -8.42 -19.81
CA ILE A 244 4.97 -9.17 -21.06
C ILE A 244 3.95 -8.46 -21.95
N SER A 245 2.91 -7.85 -21.38
CA SER A 245 1.90 -7.14 -22.14
C SER A 245 2.52 -6.07 -23.02
N MET A 246 3.53 -5.36 -22.51
CA MET A 246 4.28 -4.33 -23.20
C MET A 246 5.33 -4.85 -24.19
N GLY A 247 5.49 -6.18 -24.32
CA GLY A 247 6.50 -6.79 -25.19
C GLY A 247 7.93 -6.69 -24.65
N ILE A 248 8.12 -6.48 -23.34
CA ILE A 248 9.46 -6.36 -22.74
C ILE A 248 10.12 -7.74 -22.72
N LYS A 249 11.12 -7.90 -23.58
CA LYS A 249 11.94 -9.12 -23.65
C LYS A 249 12.86 -9.20 -22.43
N ASN A 250 13.16 -10.42 -21.99
CA ASN A 250 14.06 -10.73 -20.85
C ASN A 250 13.57 -10.29 -19.46
N PHE A 251 12.33 -9.81 -19.32
CA PHE A 251 11.74 -9.58 -18.01
C PHE A 251 11.26 -10.91 -17.44
N THR A 252 12.01 -11.49 -16.51
CA THR A 252 11.65 -12.80 -15.93
C THR A 252 10.64 -12.64 -14.79
N TYR A 253 9.94 -13.73 -14.45
CA TYR A 253 9.08 -13.75 -13.26
C TYR A 253 9.87 -13.43 -11.98
N LEU A 254 11.11 -13.91 -11.87
CA LEU A 254 11.97 -13.60 -10.73
C LEU A 254 12.29 -12.10 -10.67
N THR A 255 12.53 -11.46 -11.82
CA THR A 255 12.69 -10.00 -11.91
C THR A 255 11.44 -9.29 -11.39
N ALA A 256 10.24 -9.74 -11.77
CA ALA A 256 8.99 -9.19 -11.28
C ALA A 256 8.87 -9.29 -9.74
N LEU A 257 9.14 -10.49 -9.21
CA LEU A 257 9.09 -10.79 -7.78
C LEU A 257 10.08 -9.94 -6.97
N MET A 258 11.25 -9.63 -7.52
CA MET A 258 12.29 -8.84 -6.85
C MET A 258 12.11 -7.33 -7.00
N ILE A 259 11.58 -6.83 -8.13
CA ILE A 259 11.32 -5.39 -8.32
C ILE A 259 10.13 -4.93 -7.48
N GLN A 260 9.10 -5.77 -7.35
CA GLN A 260 7.85 -5.43 -6.68
C GLN A 260 7.99 -4.97 -5.21
N PRO A 261 8.76 -5.63 -4.31
CA PRO A 261 8.97 -5.14 -2.95
C PRO A 261 9.69 -3.79 -2.90
N LEU A 262 10.63 -3.53 -3.82
CA LEU A 262 11.35 -2.26 -3.91
C LEU A 262 10.41 -1.11 -4.31
N LEU A 263 9.63 -1.30 -5.37
CA LEU A 263 8.73 -0.25 -5.88
C LEU A 263 7.52 -0.03 -4.98
N THR A 264 6.90 -1.09 -4.46
CA THR A 264 5.76 -0.94 -3.55
C THR A 264 6.15 -0.27 -2.24
N THR A 265 7.41 -0.35 -1.82
CA THR A 265 7.93 0.39 -0.67
C THR A 265 7.96 1.90 -0.91
N ILE A 266 8.39 2.33 -2.10
CA ILE A 266 8.41 3.75 -2.51
C ILE A 266 6.99 4.35 -2.47
N MET A 267 5.96 3.55 -2.76
CA MET A 267 4.55 4.01 -2.73
C MET A 267 4.05 4.42 -1.34
N PHE A 268 4.73 4.00 -0.26
CA PHE A 268 4.36 4.39 1.11
C PHE A 268 5.05 5.67 1.58
N VAL A 269 5.92 6.27 0.76
CA VAL A 269 6.52 7.57 1.07
C VAL A 269 5.42 8.65 1.01
N PRO A 270 5.14 9.38 2.12
CA PRO A 270 3.99 10.29 2.21
C PRO A 270 4.25 11.66 1.57
N ILE A 271 4.94 11.69 0.43
CA ILE A 271 5.21 12.92 -0.35
C ILE A 271 4.07 13.19 -1.33
N SER A 272 3.49 12.14 -1.91
CA SER A 272 2.39 12.22 -2.87
C SER A 272 1.40 11.06 -2.71
N PRO A 273 0.17 11.18 -3.23
CA PRO A 273 -0.84 10.13 -3.16
C PRO A 273 -0.35 8.81 -3.77
N SER A 274 -0.30 7.76 -2.94
CA SER A 274 0.27 6.46 -3.28
C SER A 274 1.62 6.54 -4.02
N GLY A 275 2.46 7.49 -3.65
CA GLY A 275 3.78 7.71 -4.26
C GLY A 275 3.73 8.13 -5.73
N LEU A 276 2.65 8.78 -6.20
CA LEU A 276 2.56 9.31 -7.56
C LEU A 276 3.80 10.15 -7.92
N GLY A 277 4.39 9.89 -9.08
CA GLY A 277 5.64 10.49 -9.54
C GLY A 277 6.87 9.79 -8.96
N LEU A 278 6.88 9.46 -7.67
CA LEU A 278 8.00 8.76 -7.02
C LEU A 278 8.09 7.29 -7.44
N ALA A 279 6.96 6.59 -7.48
CA ALA A 279 6.91 5.18 -7.89
C ALA A 279 7.28 5.05 -9.38
N GLU A 280 6.78 5.95 -10.23
CA GLU A 280 7.10 5.98 -11.65
C GLU A 280 8.58 6.34 -11.89
N GLY A 281 9.12 7.33 -11.18
CA GLY A 281 10.54 7.69 -11.23
C GLY A 281 11.45 6.59 -10.68
N GLY A 282 11.08 5.98 -9.55
CA GLY A 282 11.78 4.84 -8.98
C GLY A 282 11.77 3.62 -9.91
N SER A 283 10.67 3.39 -10.62
CA SER A 283 10.55 2.36 -11.65
C SER A 283 11.42 2.67 -12.86
N ALA A 284 11.46 3.93 -13.31
CA ALA A 284 12.35 4.36 -14.38
C ALA A 284 13.84 4.09 -14.05
N LEU A 285 14.23 4.37 -12.80
CA LEU A 285 15.58 4.08 -12.31
C LEU A 285 15.83 2.57 -12.22
N LEU A 286 14.94 1.79 -11.59
CA LEU A 286 15.13 0.34 -11.50
C LEU A 286 15.17 -0.33 -12.87
N PHE A 287 14.36 0.12 -13.83
CA PHE A 287 14.40 -0.39 -15.20
C PHE A 287 15.74 -0.11 -15.86
N ARG A 288 16.30 1.10 -15.68
CA ARG A 288 17.66 1.42 -16.13
C ARG A 288 18.69 0.46 -15.54
N VAL A 289 18.58 0.20 -14.24
CA VAL A 289 19.48 -0.68 -13.48
C VAL A 289 19.47 -2.12 -14.02
N VAL A 290 18.31 -2.61 -14.45
CA VAL A 290 18.18 -3.96 -15.04
C VAL A 290 18.40 -3.99 -16.56
N GLY A 291 18.95 -2.92 -17.14
CA GLY A 291 19.27 -2.85 -18.57
C GLY A 291 18.07 -2.60 -19.49
N LEU A 292 16.95 -2.12 -18.95
CA LEU A 292 15.76 -1.75 -19.69
C LEU A 292 15.65 -0.22 -19.85
N THR A 293 14.79 0.22 -20.75
CA THR A 293 14.60 1.66 -20.97
C THR A 293 13.84 2.29 -19.79
N PRO A 294 14.24 3.47 -19.31
CA PRO A 294 13.51 4.18 -18.25
C PRO A 294 12.06 4.48 -18.63
N ALA A 295 11.80 4.75 -19.93
CA ALA A 295 10.44 4.96 -20.44
C ALA A 295 9.54 3.74 -20.24
N ASN A 296 10.08 2.52 -20.44
CA ASN A 296 9.35 1.29 -20.13
C ASN A 296 9.07 1.17 -18.63
N GLY A 297 9.99 1.59 -17.76
CA GLY A 297 9.77 1.57 -16.31
C GLY A 297 8.62 2.48 -15.86
N VAL A 298 8.54 3.69 -16.42
CA VAL A 298 7.40 4.60 -16.18
C VAL A 298 6.09 4.01 -16.70
N ALA A 299 6.08 3.57 -17.97
CA ALA A 299 4.89 2.98 -18.58
C ALA A 299 4.40 1.73 -17.82
N PHE A 300 5.34 0.87 -17.40
CA PHE A 300 5.07 -0.31 -16.60
C PHE A 300 4.38 0.05 -15.28
N MET A 301 4.91 1.03 -14.54
CA MET A 301 4.33 1.41 -13.26
C MET A 301 2.97 2.12 -13.42
N LEU A 302 2.78 2.89 -14.49
CA LEU A 302 1.46 3.43 -14.82
C LEU A 302 0.46 2.31 -15.13
N LEU A 303 0.85 1.29 -15.89
CA LEU A 303 -0.01 0.14 -16.18
C LEU A 303 -0.36 -0.67 -14.94
N VAL A 304 0.60 -0.93 -14.04
CA VAL A 304 0.34 -1.58 -12.74
C VAL A 304 -0.70 -0.77 -11.96
N ARG A 305 -0.55 0.55 -11.90
CA ARG A 305 -1.49 1.44 -11.21
C ARG A 305 -2.89 1.41 -11.84
N ILE A 306 -2.99 1.52 -13.15
CA ILE A 306 -4.27 1.48 -13.88
C ILE A 306 -4.95 0.13 -13.64
N ASN A 307 -4.20 -0.97 -13.75
CA ASN A 307 -4.71 -2.32 -13.54
C ASN A 307 -5.24 -2.53 -12.11
N SER A 308 -4.47 -2.11 -11.09
CA SER A 308 -4.91 -2.19 -9.69
C SER A 308 -6.14 -1.33 -9.42
N ILE A 309 -6.16 -0.07 -9.88
CA ILE A 309 -7.33 0.82 -9.71
C ILE A 309 -8.57 0.25 -10.40
N PHE A 310 -8.41 -0.31 -11.60
CA PHE A 310 -9.51 -0.93 -12.34
C PHE A 310 -10.19 -2.05 -11.55
N ILE A 311 -9.40 -2.89 -10.87
CA ILE A 311 -9.93 -3.94 -10.02
C ILE A 311 -10.47 -3.37 -8.70
N ASP A 312 -9.75 -2.49 -8.02
CA ASP A 312 -10.16 -1.89 -6.75
C ASP A 312 -11.49 -1.12 -6.87
N LEU A 313 -11.83 -0.61 -8.07
CA LEU A 313 -13.06 0.11 -8.37
C LEU A 313 -14.32 -0.70 -8.00
N PHE A 314 -14.29 -2.03 -8.11
CA PHE A 314 -15.41 -2.89 -7.70
C PHE A 314 -15.74 -2.73 -6.21
N GLY A 315 -14.76 -2.36 -5.38
CA GLY A 315 -14.94 -2.08 -3.96
C GLY A 315 -15.84 -0.88 -3.66
N ILE A 316 -16.06 0.05 -4.61
CA ILE A 316 -16.91 1.25 -4.39
C ILE A 316 -18.35 0.87 -4.00
N ILE A 317 -18.82 -0.32 -4.37
CA ILE A 317 -20.12 -0.85 -3.95
C ILE A 317 -20.27 -0.81 -2.42
N ASP A 318 -19.17 -0.94 -1.67
CA ASP A 318 -19.15 -0.79 -0.21
C ASP A 318 -19.77 0.53 0.25
N MET A 319 -19.50 1.63 -0.45
CA MET A 319 -19.99 2.96 -0.07
C MET A 319 -21.51 3.06 -0.17
N LYS A 320 -22.12 2.38 -1.15
CA LYS A 320 -23.58 2.38 -1.32
C LYS A 320 -24.30 1.67 -0.18
N ILE A 321 -23.65 0.67 0.43
CA ILE A 321 -24.16 -0.03 1.62
C ILE A 321 -24.18 0.93 2.82
N HIS A 322 -23.31 1.94 2.84
CA HIS A 322 -23.16 2.89 3.94
C HIS A 322 -24.01 4.16 3.80
N GLY A 323 -24.51 4.48 2.60
CA GLY A 323 -25.27 5.70 2.27
C GLY A 323 -26.78 5.67 2.54
N LYS A 324 -27.31 4.64 3.20
CA LYS A 324 -28.71 4.55 3.66
C LYS A 324 -28.85 4.80 5.17
N GLY A 325 -28.21 5.85 5.67
CA GLY A 325 -28.34 6.30 7.06
C GLY A 325 -28.72 7.76 7.11
#